data_AF-A0AAV1FDY6-F1
#
_entry.id   AF-A0AAV1FDY6-F1
#
_cell.length_a   1.000
_cell.length_b   1.000
_cell.length_c   1.000
_cell.angle_alpha   90.00
_cell.angle_beta   90.00
_cell.angle_gamma   90.00
#
_symmetry.space_group_name_H-M   'P 1'
#
loop_
_entity.id
_entity.type
_entity.pdbx_description
1 polymer ?
#
loop_
_entity_poly.entity_id
_entity_poly.type
_entity_poly.pdbx_seq_one_letter_code
_entity_poly.pdbx_strand_id
1 'polypeptide(L)'
;MVSILLLVYLLPPSGKKGAVKISIREAVDRVVTFHKAGHSLQEHSGPAQRRQPYILAVGMTRNNIHEYYIAMDGELLPCKAKSSLSAFDELFKTHYVFGISYDQALNSMFMFVNSQSQGP
;
A
#
# COMPACT_ATOMS: atom_id res chain seq x y z
N MET A 1 -11.66 -2.80 -2.60
CA MET A 1 -10.56 -2.48 -1.67
C MET A 1 -10.88 -2.79 -0.20
N VAL A 2 -12.10 -2.56 0.28
CA VAL A 2 -12.49 -2.75 1.70
C VAL A 2 -12.03 -4.11 2.27
N SER A 3 -12.25 -5.22 1.56
CA SER A 3 -11.90 -6.55 2.06
C SER A 3 -10.40 -6.77 2.34
N ILE A 4 -9.52 -6.13 1.57
CA ILE A 4 -8.06 -6.20 1.78
C ILE A 4 -7.68 -5.35 3.00
N LEU A 5 -8.27 -4.16 3.10
CA LEU A 5 -8.04 -3.27 4.24
C LEU A 5 -8.57 -3.85 5.55
N LEU A 6 -9.58 -4.72 5.53
CA LEU A 6 -10.04 -5.44 6.72
C LEU A 6 -8.93 -6.26 7.39
N LEU A 7 -7.92 -6.72 6.64
CA LEU A 7 -6.77 -7.42 7.24
C LEU A 7 -6.05 -6.56 8.27
N VAL A 8 -6.00 -5.24 8.07
CA VAL A 8 -5.44 -4.28 9.03
C VAL A 8 -6.27 -4.22 10.32
N TYR A 9 -7.58 -4.45 10.23
CA TYR A 9 -8.50 -4.44 11.39
C TYR A 9 -8.49 -5.78 12.13
N LEU A 10 -8.39 -6.89 11.40
CA LEU A 10 -8.56 -8.25 11.92
C LEU A 10 -7.26 -8.83 12.49
N LEU A 11 -6.11 -8.45 11.95
CA LEU A 11 -4.84 -9.00 12.36
C LEU A 11 -4.30 -8.21 13.57
N PRO A 12 -3.81 -8.90 14.62
CA PRO A 12 -3.20 -8.20 15.74
C PRO A 12 -2.01 -7.37 15.25
N PRO A 13 -1.78 -6.18 15.83
CA PRO A 13 -0.59 -5.39 15.52
C PRO A 13 0.65 -6.24 15.82
N SER A 14 1.50 -6.40 14.81
CA SER A 14 2.67 -7.28 14.89
C SER A 14 3.71 -6.64 15.82
N GLY A 15 3.68 -7.04 17.10
CA GLY A 15 4.46 -6.43 18.17
C GLY A 15 5.55 -7.36 18.71
N LYS A 16 6.76 -7.31 18.13
CA LYS A 16 7.97 -7.47 18.96
C LYS A 16 8.12 -6.19 19.81
N LYS A 17 8.68 -6.31 21.02
CA LYS A 17 8.95 -5.16 21.92
C LYS A 17 9.58 -4.00 21.12
N GLY A 18 8.89 -2.87 21.01
CA GLY A 18 9.34 -1.68 20.26
C GLY A 18 8.59 -1.36 18.96
N ALA A 19 7.58 -2.13 18.57
CA ALA A 19 6.79 -1.86 17.37
C ALA A 19 6.00 -0.54 17.47
N VAL A 20 6.02 0.24 16.37
CA VAL A 20 5.27 1.50 16.23
C VAL A 20 3.78 1.19 16.29
N LYS A 21 3.09 1.65 17.35
CA LYS A 21 1.63 1.59 17.44
C LYS A 21 1.06 2.69 16.56
N ILE A 22 0.49 2.30 15.42
CA ILE A 22 -0.25 3.21 14.55
C ILE A 22 -1.74 2.93 14.65
N SER A 23 -2.56 3.97 14.43
CA SER A 23 -4.00 3.79 14.33
C SER A 23 -4.36 2.98 13.08
N ILE A 24 -5.54 2.35 13.08
CA ILE A 24 -6.03 1.63 11.90
C ILE A 24 -6.15 2.56 10.69
N ARG A 25 -6.57 3.80 10.91
CA ARG A 25 -6.66 4.82 9.85
C ARG A 25 -5.29 5.10 9.23
N GLU A 26 -4.24 5.22 10.05
CA GLU A 26 -2.88 5.36 9.55
C GLU A 26 -2.38 4.12 8.82
N ALA A 27 -2.75 2.93 9.29
CA ALA A 27 -2.37 1.70 8.63
C ALA A 27 -3.03 1.58 7.25
N VAL A 28 -4.31 1.97 7.11
CA VAL A 28 -4.98 2.08 5.82
C VAL A 28 -4.29 3.11 4.91
N ASP A 29 -3.96 4.28 5.45
CA ASP A 29 -3.28 5.36 4.71
C ASP A 29 -1.89 4.94 4.21
N ARG A 30 -1.19 4.08 4.96
CA ARG A 30 0.09 3.48 4.57
C ARG A 30 -0.03 2.39 3.50
N VAL A 31 -1.21 1.79 3.33
CA VAL A 31 -1.47 0.84 2.22
C VAL A 31 -1.89 1.60 0.97
N VAL A 32 -2.80 2.58 1.12
CA VAL A 32 -3.38 3.31 0.01
C VAL A 32 -3.65 4.77 0.36
N THR A 33 -3.20 5.66 -0.50
CA THR A 33 -3.50 7.09 -0.45
C THR A 33 -4.38 7.46 -1.64
N PHE A 34 -5.44 8.23 -1.39
CA PHE A 34 -6.25 8.78 -2.46
C PHE A 34 -5.71 10.14 -2.90
N HIS A 35 -5.54 10.32 -4.21
CA HIS A 35 -5.18 11.60 -4.81
C HIS A 35 -6.26 12.05 -5.78
N LYS A 36 -6.63 13.33 -5.71
CA LYS A 36 -7.65 13.88 -6.59
C LYS A 36 -7.05 14.14 -7.97
N ALA A 37 -7.69 13.58 -9.00
CA ALA A 37 -7.31 13.81 -10.38
C ALA A 37 -7.33 15.32 -10.72
N GLY A 38 -6.42 15.74 -11.61
CA GLY A 38 -6.25 17.15 -11.99
C GLY A 38 -5.30 17.96 -11.10
N HIS A 39 -4.78 17.35 -10.02
CA HIS A 39 -3.71 17.93 -9.20
C HIS A 39 -2.36 17.28 -9.55
N SER A 40 -1.26 18.03 -9.39
CA SER A 40 0.08 17.49 -9.63
C SER A 40 0.39 16.31 -8.70
N LEU A 41 1.06 15.30 -9.23
CA LEU A 41 1.49 14.12 -8.46
C LEU A 41 2.86 14.31 -7.79
N GLN A 42 3.51 15.47 -7.97
CA GLN A 42 4.87 15.73 -7.47
C GLN A 42 5.00 15.58 -5.96
N GLU A 43 3.93 15.76 -5.19
CA GLU A 43 3.96 15.56 -3.73
C GLU A 43 4.20 14.10 -3.30
N HIS A 44 4.01 13.14 -4.21
CA HIS A 44 4.28 11.73 -4.01
C HIS A 44 5.61 11.28 -4.60
N SER A 45 6.37 12.21 -5.17
CA SER A 45 7.67 11.97 -5.79
C SER A 45 8.79 12.68 -5.03
N GLY A 46 9.96 12.06 -4.99
CA GLY A 46 11.17 12.61 -4.40
C GLY A 46 11.69 11.91 -3.14
N PRO A 47 12.92 12.25 -2.71
CA PRO A 47 13.67 11.52 -1.70
C PRO A 47 13.15 11.67 -0.26
N ALA A 48 12.20 12.57 -0.03
CA ALA A 48 11.57 12.77 1.28
C ALA A 48 10.47 11.73 1.57
N GLN A 49 10.07 10.92 0.58
CA GLN A 49 8.98 9.96 0.71
C GLN A 49 9.41 8.74 1.52
N ARG A 50 9.29 8.82 2.85
CA ARG A 50 9.72 7.75 3.77
C ARG A 50 8.75 6.57 3.90
N ARG A 51 7.53 6.70 3.37
CA ARG A 51 6.49 5.69 3.46
C ARG A 51 6.43 5.01 2.11
N GLN A 52 7.17 3.92 1.94
CA GLN A 52 7.20 3.13 0.72
C GLN A 52 7.24 1.63 1.07
N PRO A 53 6.73 0.77 0.19
CA PRO A 53 5.91 1.09 -0.97
C PRO A 53 4.44 1.27 -0.55
N TYR A 54 3.66 2.09 -1.27
CA TYR A 54 2.21 2.21 -1.07
C TYR A 54 1.47 2.45 -2.40
N ILE A 55 0.15 2.23 -2.40
CA ILE A 55 -0.70 2.48 -3.57
C ILE A 55 -1.14 3.94 -3.57
N LEU A 56 -0.94 4.62 -4.68
CA LEU A 56 -1.57 5.89 -4.96
C LEU A 56 -2.78 5.68 -5.87
N ALA A 57 -3.99 5.86 -5.34
CA ALA A 57 -5.24 5.74 -6.09
C ALA A 57 -5.69 7.13 -6.59
N VAL A 58 -5.62 7.36 -7.90
CA VAL A 58 -5.92 8.65 -8.53
C VAL A 58 -7.32 8.65 -9.12
N GLY A 59 -8.14 9.62 -8.75
CA GLY A 59 -9.52 9.70 -9.24
C GLY A 59 -10.26 10.98 -8.88
N MET A 60 -11.47 11.17 -9.40
CA MET A 60 -12.28 12.34 -9.04
C MET A 60 -12.84 12.24 -7.62
N THR A 61 -13.16 11.01 -7.19
CA THR A 61 -13.60 10.69 -5.82
C THR A 61 -13.05 9.33 -5.41
N ARG A 62 -13.11 8.99 -4.13
CA ARG A 62 -12.69 7.67 -3.62
C ARG A 62 -13.49 6.49 -4.21
N ASN A 63 -14.66 6.76 -4.77
CA ASN A 63 -15.51 5.75 -5.42
C ASN A 63 -15.37 5.77 -6.96
N ASN A 64 -14.55 6.68 -7.50
CA ASN A 64 -14.33 6.89 -8.92
C ASN A 64 -12.82 7.06 -9.15
N ILE A 65 -12.11 5.93 -9.07
CA ILE A 65 -10.67 5.83 -9.31
C ILE A 65 -10.44 5.51 -10.77
N HIS A 66 -9.54 6.26 -11.41
CA HIS A 66 -9.17 6.10 -12.82
C HIS A 66 -7.88 5.31 -12.96
N GLU A 67 -6.90 5.60 -12.11
CA GLU A 67 -5.54 5.10 -12.21
C GLU A 67 -4.98 4.72 -10.84
N TYR A 68 -4.06 3.77 -10.84
CA TYR A 68 -3.31 3.37 -9.66
C TYR A 68 -1.81 3.46 -9.98
N TYR A 69 -1.03 3.90 -8.99
CA TYR A 69 0.42 3.87 -9.05
C TYR A 69 0.96 3.18 -7.81
N ILE A 70 2.16 2.60 -7.91
CA ILE A 70 2.95 2.22 -6.75
C ILE A 70 3.99 3.31 -6.52
N ALA A 71 3.89 3.97 -5.37
CA ALA A 71 4.88 4.95 -4.94
C ALA A 71 6.03 4.23 -4.23
N MET A 72 7.23 4.32 -4.82
CA MET A 72 8.45 3.71 -4.29
C MET A 72 9.70 4.39 -4.86
N ASP A 73 10.73 4.49 -4.04
CA ASP A 73 12.01 5.16 -4.26
C ASP A 73 11.90 6.60 -4.80
N GLY A 74 10.84 7.30 -4.35
CA GLY A 74 10.54 8.66 -4.80
C GLY A 74 9.96 8.72 -6.22
N GLU A 75 9.65 7.59 -6.83
CA GLU A 75 9.05 7.47 -8.15
C GLU A 75 7.61 6.92 -8.07
N LEU A 76 6.83 7.18 -9.11
CA LEU A 76 5.47 6.66 -9.27
C LEU A 76 5.44 5.66 -10.41
N LEU A 77 5.37 4.38 -10.08
CA LEU A 77 5.25 3.32 -11.07
C LEU A 77 3.79 3.14 -11.47
N PRO A 78 3.42 3.35 -12.75
CA PRO A 78 2.04 3.16 -13.20
C PRO A 78 1.67 1.68 -13.10
N CYS A 79 0.56 1.38 -12.42
CA CYS A 79 0.04 0.02 -12.37
C CYS A 79 -0.66 -0.32 -13.69
N LYS A 80 -0.58 -1.59 -14.10
CA LYS A 80 -1.45 -2.11 -15.18
C LYS A 80 -2.85 -2.44 -14.66
N ALA A 81 -2.99 -2.52 -13.35
CA ALA A 81 -4.21 -2.74 -12.61
C ALA A 81 -5.36 -1.81 -13.01
N LYS A 82 -6.53 -2.41 -13.26
CA LYS A 82 -7.81 -1.69 -13.42
C LYS A 82 -8.68 -1.73 -12.16
N SER A 83 -8.21 -2.41 -11.11
CA SER A 83 -8.97 -2.61 -9.88
C SER A 83 -8.08 -2.49 -8.65
N SER A 84 -8.66 -2.11 -7.53
CA SER A 84 -7.95 -2.07 -6.23
C SER A 84 -7.26 -3.39 -5.84
N LEU A 85 -7.83 -4.55 -6.21
CA LEU A 85 -7.22 -5.85 -5.92
C LEU A 85 -5.97 -6.08 -6.77
N SER A 86 -6.02 -5.75 -8.06
CA SER A 86 -4.85 -5.85 -8.94
C SER A 86 -3.76 -4.86 -8.55
N ALA A 87 -4.11 -3.65 -8.11
CA ALA A 87 -3.12 -2.69 -7.59
C ALA A 87 -2.45 -3.19 -6.32
N PHE A 88 -3.18 -3.89 -5.45
CA PHE A 88 -2.62 -4.53 -4.26
C PHE A 88 -1.70 -5.71 -4.60
N ASP A 89 -2.05 -6.53 -5.59
CA ASP A 89 -1.17 -7.59 -6.10
C ASP A 89 0.15 -7.01 -6.65
N GLU A 90 0.10 -5.90 -7.39
CA GLU A 90 1.32 -5.21 -7.85
C GLU A 90 2.13 -4.63 -6.68
N LEU A 91 1.47 -4.01 -5.69
CA LEU A 91 2.13 -3.57 -4.45
C LEU A 91 2.85 -4.74 -3.76
N PHE A 92 2.17 -5.87 -3.59
CA PHE A 92 2.72 -7.06 -2.96
C PHE A 92 3.91 -7.64 -3.74
N LYS A 93 3.90 -7.53 -5.07
CA LYS A 93 5.03 -8.00 -5.89
C LYS A 93 6.27 -7.13 -5.76
N THR A 94 6.13 -5.85 -5.40
CA THR A 94 7.30 -4.95 -5.30
C THR A 94 8.37 -5.43 -4.33
N HIS A 95 7.98 -6.12 -3.26
CA HIS A 95 8.92 -6.73 -2.32
C HIS A 95 9.83 -7.78 -2.99
N TYR A 96 9.25 -8.65 -3.81
CA TYR A 96 9.97 -9.73 -4.46
C TYR A 96 10.71 -9.29 -5.71
N VAL A 97 10.13 -8.35 -6.47
CA VAL A 97 10.70 -7.88 -7.74
C VAL A 97 11.81 -6.86 -7.52
N PHE A 98 11.63 -5.94 -6.58
CA PHE A 98 12.54 -4.82 -6.36
C PHE A 98 13.31 -4.90 -5.03
N GLY A 99 13.06 -5.93 -4.20
CA GLY A 99 13.72 -6.08 -2.90
C GLY A 99 13.30 -5.02 -1.86
N ILE A 100 12.18 -4.34 -2.07
CA ILE A 100 11.71 -3.26 -1.18
C ILE A 100 11.10 -3.86 0.08
N SER A 101 11.53 -3.37 1.25
CA SER A 101 10.91 -3.75 2.51
C SER A 101 9.56 -3.07 2.67
N TYR A 102 8.53 -3.81 3.10
CA TYR A 102 7.25 -3.22 3.48
C TYR A 102 7.38 -2.33 4.72
N ASP A 103 6.41 -1.43 4.89
CA ASP A 103 6.26 -0.67 6.13
C ASP A 103 6.13 -1.64 7.32
N GLN A 104 7.03 -1.49 8.30
CA GLN A 104 7.10 -2.36 9.47
C GLN A 104 5.78 -2.43 10.24
N ALA A 105 4.98 -1.36 10.24
CA ALA A 105 3.69 -1.33 10.90
C ALA A 105 2.62 -2.18 10.18
N LEU A 106 2.83 -2.49 8.90
CA LEU A 106 1.96 -3.34 8.08
C LEU A 106 2.43 -4.80 8.00
N ASN A 107 3.52 -5.14 8.70
CA ASN A 107 4.15 -6.45 8.59
C ASN A 107 3.19 -7.62 8.90
N SER A 108 2.30 -7.50 9.89
CA SER A 108 1.24 -8.51 10.15
C SER A 108 0.42 -8.83 8.91
N MET A 109 -0.02 -7.79 8.20
CA MET A 109 -0.87 -7.92 7.02
C MET A 109 -0.11 -8.58 5.88
N PHE A 110 1.09 -8.09 5.56
CA PHE A 110 1.88 -8.66 4.45
C PHE A 110 2.35 -10.08 4.74
N MET A 111 2.72 -10.41 5.98
CA MET A 111 3.06 -11.78 6.38
C MET A 111 1.88 -12.73 6.27
N PHE A 112 0.67 -12.28 6.65
CA PHE A 112 -0.54 -13.06 6.46
C PHE A 112 -0.83 -13.31 4.98
N VAL A 113 -0.75 -12.27 4.13
CA VAL A 113 -0.93 -12.44 2.68
C VAL A 113 0.09 -13.42 2.11
N ASN A 114 1.37 -13.29 2.49
CA ASN A 114 2.42 -14.20 2.05
C ASN A 114 2.17 -15.66 2.47
N SER A 115 1.67 -15.90 3.69
CA SER A 115 1.37 -17.27 4.13
C SER A 115 0.18 -17.90 3.39
N GLN A 116 -0.74 -17.09 2.87
CA GLN A 116 -1.84 -17.59 2.03
C GLN A 116 -1.41 -17.78 0.57
N SER A 117 -0.42 -17.03 0.08
CA SER A 117 0.10 -17.16 -1.29
C SER A 117 1.00 -18.38 -1.47
N GLN A 118 1.65 -18.84 -0.40
CA GLN A 118 2.35 -20.11 -0.35
C GLN A 118 1.35 -21.19 0.07
N GLY A 119 0.51 -21.63 -0.87
CA GLY A 119 -0.32 -22.82 -0.65
C GLY A 119 0.56 -24.06 -0.36
N PRO A 120 -0.01 -25.11 0.25
CA PRO A 120 0.70 -26.38 0.47
C PRO A 120 1.24 -27.00 -0.82
#